data_AF-A0A501P9G0-F1
#
_entry.id   AF-A0A501P9G0-F1
#
_cell.length_a   1.000
_cell.length_b   1.000
_cell.length_c   1.000
_cell.angle_alpha   90.00
_cell.angle_beta   90.00
_cell.angle_gamma   90.00
#
_symmetry.space_group_name_H-M   'P 1'
#
loop_
_entity.id
_entity.type
_entity.pdbx_description
1 polymer ?
#
loop_
_entity_poly.entity_id
_entity_poly.type
_entity_poly.pdbx_seq_one_letter_code
_entity_poly.pdbx_strand_id
1 'polypeptide(L)'
;MSKSVPFEVRQIKAARQLLNWTQEVLSQKSGVPISTLRRVESSTDKIRGKYENIEKIFSALREGDENFSIEFMNSGEPGVRLRKKEFN
;
A
#
# COMPACT_ATOMS: atom_id res chain seq x y z
N MET A 1 4.34 -17.73 14.90
CA MET A 1 3.11 -17.26 14.22
C MET A 1 3.48 -16.14 13.27
N SER A 2 3.38 -16.37 11.96
CA SER A 2 3.58 -15.29 10.99
C SER A 2 2.41 -14.32 11.16
N LYS A 3 2.69 -13.04 11.47
CA LYS A 3 1.66 -11.99 11.41
C LYS A 3 1.24 -11.90 9.94
N SER A 4 0.04 -12.38 9.62
CA SER A 4 -0.52 -12.21 8.29
C SER A 4 -0.97 -10.77 8.16
N VAL A 5 -0.36 -10.02 7.24
CA VAL A 5 -0.90 -8.72 6.85
C VAL A 5 -2.23 -9.02 6.15
N PRO A 6 -3.37 -8.47 6.63
CA PRO A 6 -4.68 -8.93 6.20
C PRO A 6 -5.03 -8.49 4.76
N PHE A 7 -4.20 -7.67 4.12
CA PHE A 7 -4.46 -7.03 2.83
C PHE A 7 -3.81 -7.77 1.66
N GLU A 8 -4.41 -7.65 0.48
CA GLU A 8 -3.94 -8.29 -0.76
C GLU A 8 -3.03 -7.38 -1.60
N VAL A 9 -2.23 -7.99 -2.48
CA VAL A 9 -1.37 -7.26 -3.43
C VAL A 9 -2.20 -6.33 -4.34
N ARG A 10 -3.42 -6.74 -4.71
CA ARG A 10 -4.34 -5.95 -5.52
C ARG A 10 -4.69 -4.60 -4.86
N GLN A 11 -4.80 -4.58 -3.54
CA GLN A 11 -5.09 -3.34 -2.80
C GLN A 11 -3.89 -2.38 -2.79
N ILE A 12 -2.66 -2.89 -2.73
CA ILE A 12 -1.44 -2.06 -2.88
C ILE A 12 -1.46 -1.36 -4.25
N LYS A 13 -1.70 -2.13 -5.32
CA LYS A 13 -1.78 -1.59 -6.68
C LYS A 13 -2.89 -0.56 -6.82
N ALA A 14 -4.09 -0.87 -6.33
CA ALA A 14 -5.24 0.04 -6.40
C ALA A 14 -4.97 1.34 -5.64
N ALA A 15 -4.46 1.28 -4.42
CA ALA A 15 -4.08 2.45 -3.63
C ALA A 15 -3.08 3.34 -4.37
N ARG A 16 -2.05 2.71 -4.97
CA ARG A 16 -1.03 3.42 -5.73
C ARG A 16 -1.61 4.12 -6.97
N GLN A 17 -2.56 3.49 -7.67
CA GLN A 17 -3.25 4.11 -8.81
C GLN A 17 -4.18 5.27 -8.38
N LEU A 18 -4.88 5.13 -7.25
CA LEU A 18 -5.74 6.19 -6.71
C LEU A 18 -4.94 7.44 -6.31
N LEU A 19 -3.71 7.26 -5.82
CA LEU A 19 -2.77 8.36 -5.53
C LEU A 19 -1.98 8.83 -6.76
N ASN A 20 -2.18 8.22 -7.94
CA ASN A 20 -1.39 8.47 -9.14
C ASN A 20 0.14 8.30 -8.92
N TRP A 21 0.54 7.33 -8.11
CA TRP A 21 1.94 7.06 -7.79
C TRP A 21 2.54 5.99 -8.72
N THR A 22 3.80 6.15 -9.09
CA THR A 22 4.58 5.05 -9.67
C THR A 22 5.14 4.14 -8.57
N GLN A 23 5.67 2.97 -8.94
CA GLN A 23 6.37 2.12 -7.95
C GLN A 23 7.59 2.83 -7.36
N GLU A 24 8.25 3.69 -8.15
CA GLU A 24 9.37 4.52 -7.73
C GLU A 24 8.95 5.55 -6.68
N VAL A 25 7.81 6.22 -6.87
CA VAL A 25 7.26 7.15 -5.86
C VAL A 25 6.96 6.40 -4.56
N LEU A 26 6.29 5.25 -4.64
CA LEU A 26 6.01 4.42 -3.47
C LEU A 26 7.31 3.93 -2.79
N SER A 27 8.35 3.63 -3.56
CA SER A 27 9.67 3.24 -3.04
C SER A 27 10.27 4.36 -2.19
N GLN A 28 10.25 5.59 -2.71
CA GLN A 28 10.76 6.76 -2.01
C GLN A 28 9.96 7.05 -0.74
N LYS A 29 8.63 7.06 -0.83
CA LYS A 29 7.72 7.36 0.29
C LYS A 29 7.78 6.30 1.40
N SER A 30 7.92 5.03 1.05
CA SER A 30 7.98 3.93 2.03
C SER A 30 9.38 3.62 2.57
N GLY A 31 10.43 4.13 1.91
CA GLY A 31 11.82 3.73 2.18
C GLY A 31 12.11 2.26 1.85
N VAL A 32 11.21 1.58 1.13
CA VAL A 32 11.39 0.18 0.72
C VAL A 32 12.04 0.15 -0.68
N PRO A 33 13.12 -0.63 -0.91
CA PRO A 33 13.77 -0.67 -2.21
C PRO A 33 12.83 -1.07 -3.36
N ILE A 34 12.98 -0.42 -4.52
CA ILE A 34 12.15 -0.66 -5.72
C ILE A 34 12.12 -2.13 -6.15
N SER A 35 13.22 -2.87 -6.00
CA SER A 35 13.29 -4.30 -6.28
C SER A 35 12.38 -5.13 -5.38
N THR A 36 12.21 -4.71 -4.12
CA THR A 36 11.28 -5.33 -3.17
C THR A 36 9.84 -5.00 -3.53
N LEU A 37 9.53 -3.76 -3.93
CA LEU A 37 8.20 -3.39 -4.39
C LEU A 37 7.79 -4.16 -5.65
N ARG A 38 8.68 -4.29 -6.64
CA ARG A 38 8.43 -5.09 -7.85
C ARG A 38 8.10 -6.54 -7.49
N ARG A 39 8.85 -7.16 -6.58
CA ARG A 39 8.56 -8.52 -6.09
C ARG A 39 7.21 -8.60 -5.38
N VAL A 40 6.89 -7.64 -4.51
CA VAL A 40 5.59 -7.58 -3.81
C VAL A 40 4.44 -7.45 -4.80
N GLU A 41 4.50 -6.48 -5.73
CA GLU A 41 3.45 -6.26 -6.72
C GLU A 41 3.38 -7.35 -7.81
N SER A 42 4.44 -8.13 -8.05
CA SER A 42 4.41 -9.27 -8.97
C SER A 42 3.62 -10.48 -8.44
N SER A 43 3.36 -10.54 -7.13
CA SER A 43 2.61 -11.63 -6.52
C SER A 43 1.12 -11.52 -6.86
N THR A 44 0.44 -12.65 -7.10
CA THR A 44 -0.94 -12.66 -7.60
C THR A 44 -2.00 -12.47 -6.52
N ASP A 45 -1.76 -12.94 -5.30
CA ASP A 45 -2.78 -12.98 -4.25
C ASP A 45 -2.25 -12.50 -2.89
N LYS A 46 -1.52 -13.37 -2.19
CA LYS A 46 -0.98 -13.06 -0.86
C LYS A 46 0.32 -12.28 -0.95
N ILE A 47 0.41 -11.24 -0.14
CA ILE A 47 1.65 -10.49 0.02
C ILE A 47 2.69 -11.39 0.67
N ARG A 48 3.85 -11.54 0.03
CA ARG A 48 5.01 -12.26 0.56
C ARG A 48 6.17 -11.30 0.77
N GLY A 49 6.82 -11.40 1.91
CA GLY A 49 7.98 -10.57 2.24
C GLY A 49 8.19 -10.42 3.74
N LYS A 50 9.24 -9.66 4.09
CA LYS A 50 9.47 -9.25 5.49
C LYS A 50 8.30 -8.38 5.94
N TYR A 51 7.70 -8.72 7.07
CA TYR A 51 6.58 -7.98 7.67
C TYR A 51 6.84 -6.48 7.75
N GLU A 52 8.04 -6.09 8.19
CA GLU A 52 8.45 -4.67 8.30
C GLU A 52 8.35 -3.91 6.97
N ASN A 53 8.78 -4.51 5.85
CA ASN A 53 8.68 -3.88 4.54
C ASN A 53 7.22 -3.74 4.11
N ILE A 54 6.40 -4.74 4.42
CA ILE A 54 4.98 -4.71 4.08
C ILE A 54 4.28 -3.60 4.88
N GLU A 55 4.55 -3.49 6.18
CA GLU A 55 4.01 -2.42 7.02
C GLU A 55 4.44 -1.03 6.54
N LYS A 56 5.72 -0.84 6.16
CA LYS A 56 6.21 0.42 5.58
C LYS A 56 5.46 0.81 4.31
N ILE A 57 5.17 -0.17 3.44
CA ILE A 57 4.38 0.05 2.21
C ILE A 57 2.96 0.51 2.55
N PHE A 58 2.27 -0.20 3.45
CA PHE A 58 0.90 0.18 3.85
C PHE A 58 0.86 1.51 4.57
N SER A 59 1.84 1.81 5.43
CA SER A 59 1.94 3.09 6.12
C SER A 59 2.05 4.24 5.12
N ALA A 60 2.96 4.13 4.14
CA ALA A 60 3.14 5.18 3.12
C ALA A 60 1.88 5.37 2.26
N LEU A 61 1.19 4.29 1.89
CA LEU A 61 -0.06 4.39 1.14
C LEU A 61 -1.17 5.03 1.98
N ARG A 62 -1.33 4.61 3.25
CA ARG A 62 -2.31 5.19 4.17
C ARG A 62 -2.07 6.68 4.39
N GLU A 63 -0.80 7.06 4.57
CA GLU A 63 -0.42 8.46 4.70
C GLU A 63 -0.74 9.25 3.43
N GLY A 64 -0.51 8.65 2.26
CA GLY A 64 -0.81 9.26 0.96
C GLY A 64 0.08 10.47 0.65
N ASP A 65 -0.47 11.45 -0.06
CA ASP A 65 0.23 12.68 -0.45
C ASP A 65 -0.25 13.87 0.38
N GLU A 66 0.07 15.09 -0.05
CA GLU A 66 -0.36 16.30 0.65
C GLU A 66 -1.89 16.45 0.72
N ASN A 67 -2.63 15.99 -0.30
CA ASN A 67 -4.07 16.23 -0.46
C ASN A 67 -4.93 15.03 -0.08
N PHE A 68 -4.40 13.82 -0.22
CA PHE A 68 -5.16 12.59 -0.11
C PHE A 68 -4.50 11.55 0.79
N SER A 69 -5.32 10.71 1.41
CA SER A 69 -4.93 9.52 2.17
C SER A 69 -5.68 8.29 1.65
N ILE A 70 -5.22 7.10 2.03
CA ILE A 70 -5.85 5.84 1.64
C ILE A 70 -6.43 5.12 2.85
N GLU A 71 -7.70 4.75 2.73
CA GLU A 71 -8.37 3.82 3.63
C GLU A 71 -8.43 2.42 2.97
N PHE A 72 -7.91 1.41 3.66
CA PHE A 72 -8.01 0.02 3.23
C PHE A 72 -9.19 -0.67 3.92
N MET A 73 -10.04 -1.33 3.15
CA MET A 73 -11.23 -2.05 3.65
C MET A 73 -11.04 -3.55 3.45
N ASN A 74 -11.39 -4.36 4.44
CA ASN A 74 -11.16 -5.82 4.43
C ASN A 74 -12.27 -6.66 5.09
N SER A 75 -13.39 -6.04 5.47
CA SER A 75 -14.48 -6.69 6.23
C SER A 75 -15.49 -7.35 5.29
N GLY A 76 -15.06 -8.36 4.52
CA GLY A 76 -15.91 -9.07 3.55
C GLY A 76 -16.03 -8.38 2.18
N GLU A 77 -15.74 -7.08 2.11
CA GLU A 77 -15.65 -6.30 0.88
C GLU A 77 -14.24 -5.68 0.75
N PRO A 78 -13.25 -6.44 0.27
CA PRO A 78 -11.89 -5.93 0.11
C PRO A 78 -11.86 -4.76 -0.88
N GLY A 79 -11.31 -3.63 -0.44
CA GLY A 79 -11.31 -2.43 -1.25
C GLY A 79 -10.32 -1.39 -0.78
N VAL A 80 -10.24 -0.30 -1.55
CA VAL A 80 -9.39 0.84 -1.27
C VAL A 80 -10.19 2.11 -1.56
N ARG A 81 -10.19 3.06 -0.62
CA ARG A 81 -10.90 4.33 -0.75
C ARG A 81 -9.91 5.48 -0.65
N LEU A 82 -9.95 6.38 -1.63
CA LEU A 82 -9.24 7.67 -1.58
C LEU A 82 -10.02 8.62 -0.67
N ARG A 83 -9.33 9.26 0.28
CA ARG A 83 -9.90 10.24 1.21
C ARG A 83 -9.21 11.56 0.98
N LYS A 84 -9.98 12.65 0.89
CA LYS A 84 -9.42 14.00 0.94
C LYS A 84 -8.98 14.28 2.37
N LYS A 85 -7.78 14.81 2.56
CA LYS A 85 -7.32 15.28 3.87
C LYS A 85 -8.06 16.58 4.21
N GLU A 86 -8.58 16.66 5.42
CA GLU A 86 -9.09 17.92 5.94
C GLU A 86 -7.91 18.74 6.44
N PHE A 87 -7.76 19.94 5.89
CA PHE A 87 -6.82 20.93 6.39
C PHE A 87 -7.63 21.85 7.31
N ASN A 88 -7.31 21.84 8.60
CA ASN A 88 -7.78 22.85 9.55
C ASN A 88 -6.92 24.11 9.42
#